data_AF-A0A958SQA7-F1
#
_entry.id   AF-A0A958SQA7-F1
#
_cell.length_a   1.000
_cell.length_b   1.000
_cell.length_c   1.000
_cell.angle_alpha   90.00
_cell.angle_beta   90.00
_cell.angle_gamma   90.00
#
_symmetry.space_group_name_H-M   'P 1'
#
loop_
_entity.id
_entity.type
_entity.pdbx_description
1 polymer ?
#
loop_
_entity_poly.entity_id
_entity_poly.type
_entity_poly.pdbx_seq_one_letter_code
_entity_poly.pdbx_strand_id
1 'polypeptide(L)'
;SDNDFFDYEAKYLGQSQEITPARLSKEDENRVNEVAKKAYEALRMKGFSRSEYILVHGEPYMLEMNTVPGLTEASILPQQATKAGISLAELFENAIEESFDK
;
A
#
# COMPACT_ATOMS: atom_id res chain seq x y z
N SER A 1 -8.02 8.27 15.57
CA SER A 1 -8.33 7.14 16.45
C SER A 1 -7.82 7.53 17.81
N ASP A 2 -8.71 7.60 18.80
CA ASP A 2 -8.31 7.67 20.22
C ASP A 2 -7.99 6.26 20.77
N ASN A 3 -7.94 5.24 19.90
CA ASN A 3 -7.48 3.88 20.19
C ASN A 3 -6.06 3.63 19.65
N ASP A 4 -5.24 2.96 20.46
CA ASP A 4 -3.86 2.54 20.17
C ASP A 4 -3.75 1.48 19.05
N PHE A 5 -4.88 0.91 18.59
CA PHE A 5 -4.93 -0.19 17.65
C PHE A 5 -5.87 0.09 16.47
N PHE A 6 -5.54 -0.46 15.30
CA PHE A 6 -6.41 -0.45 14.12
C PHE A 6 -7.44 -1.57 14.21
N ASP A 7 -8.47 -1.34 15.02
CA ASP A 7 -9.56 -2.28 15.27
C ASP A 7 -10.72 -2.12 14.24
N TYR A 8 -11.80 -2.88 14.43
CA TYR A 8 -12.98 -2.82 13.57
C TYR A 8 -13.59 -1.42 13.50
N GLU A 9 -13.61 -0.68 14.61
CA GLU A 9 -14.17 0.67 14.65
C GLU A 9 -13.28 1.66 13.89
N ALA A 10 -11.95 1.55 14.06
CA ALA A 10 -10.99 2.28 13.25
C ALA A 10 -11.20 2.02 11.75
N LYS A 11 -11.44 0.75 11.37
CA LYS A 11 -11.60 0.32 9.98
C LYS A 11 -12.94 0.71 9.33
N TYR A 12 -14.05 0.73 10.07
CA TYR A 12 -15.39 0.86 9.48
C TYR A 12 -16.22 2.01 10.05
N LEU A 13 -15.89 2.55 11.23
CA LEU A 13 -16.64 3.64 11.88
C LEU A 13 -15.95 5.00 11.73
N GLY A 14 -14.98 5.12 10.82
CA GLY A 14 -14.32 6.38 10.48
C GLY A 14 -13.40 6.92 11.57
N GLN A 15 -12.96 6.08 12.51
CA GLN A 15 -12.04 6.51 13.56
C GLN A 15 -10.57 6.55 13.09
N SER A 16 -10.25 6.09 11.87
CA SER A 16 -8.93 6.25 11.25
C SER A 16 -8.90 7.30 10.14
N GLN A 17 -7.76 7.97 9.99
CA GLN A 17 -7.49 8.81 8.81
C GLN A 17 -6.58 8.06 7.85
N GLU A 18 -7.08 7.80 6.65
CA GLU A 18 -6.28 7.33 5.53
C GLU A 18 -5.70 8.54 4.80
N ILE A 19 -4.37 8.69 4.82
CA ILE A 19 -3.69 9.87 4.28
C ILE A 19 -2.73 9.41 3.20
N THR A 20 -3.01 9.84 1.97
CA THR A 20 -2.17 9.58 0.80
C THR A 20 -1.70 10.91 0.19
N PRO A 21 -0.38 11.19 0.13
CA PRO A 21 0.72 10.37 0.59
C PRO A 21 0.83 10.35 2.12
N ALA A 22 1.46 9.31 2.66
CA ALA A 22 1.74 9.22 4.09
C ALA A 22 2.63 10.38 4.55
N ARG A 23 2.37 10.89 5.77
CA ARG A 23 3.16 11.97 6.39
C ARG A 23 4.44 11.41 7.01
N LEU A 24 5.40 11.05 6.16
CA LEU A 24 6.68 10.47 6.56
C LEU A 24 7.84 11.44 6.30
N SER A 25 8.91 11.31 7.08
CA SER A 25 10.19 11.91 6.70
C SER A 25 10.71 11.25 5.43
N LYS A 26 11.60 11.92 4.68
CA LYS A 26 12.14 11.30 3.46
C LYS A 26 12.97 10.05 3.76
N GLU A 27 13.60 10.02 4.93
CA GLU A 27 14.35 8.87 5.41
C GLU A 27 13.45 7.66 5.67
N ASP A 28 12.34 7.84 6.39
CA ASP A 28 11.38 6.77 6.67
C ASP A 28 10.68 6.29 5.39
N GLU A 29 10.30 7.21 4.50
CA GLU A 29 9.72 6.87 3.20
C GLU A 29 10.66 5.97 2.38
N ASN A 30 11.95 6.32 2.33
CA ASN A 30 12.95 5.53 1.62
C ASN A 30 13.10 4.13 2.23
N ARG A 31 13.12 4.01 3.56
CA ARG A 31 13.19 2.71 4.26
C ARG A 31 11.98 1.84 3.96
N VAL A 32 10.78 2.40 4.04
CA VAL A 32 9.53 1.68 3.74
C VAL A 32 9.54 1.20 2.29
N ASN A 33 9.94 2.05 1.33
CA ASN A 33 10.03 1.68 -0.08
C ASN A 33 11.05 0.56 -0.33
N GLU A 34 12.21 0.61 0.33
CA GLU A 34 13.24 -0.42 0.22
C GLU A 34 12.73 -1.78 0.72
N VAL A 35 12.13 -1.82 1.90
CA VAL A 35 11.61 -3.06 2.50
C VAL A 35 10.40 -3.57 1.70
N ALA A 36 9.52 -2.69 1.21
CA ALA A 36 8.39 -3.06 0.38
C ALA A 36 8.82 -3.72 -0.93
N LYS A 37 9.81 -3.16 -1.61
CA LYS A 37 10.39 -3.76 -2.82
C LYS A 37 11.02 -5.11 -2.51
N LYS A 38 11.81 -5.20 -1.44
CA LYS A 38 12.45 -6.45 -1.02
C LYS A 38 11.42 -7.55 -0.72
N ALA A 39 10.33 -7.22 -0.02
CA ALA A 39 9.26 -8.17 0.29
C ALA A 39 8.55 -8.65 -0.99
N TYR A 40 8.26 -7.73 -1.91
CA TYR A 40 7.64 -8.04 -3.21
C TYR A 40 8.50 -9.03 -4.02
N GLU A 41 9.80 -8.76 -4.14
CA GLU A 41 10.75 -9.62 -4.85
C GLU A 41 10.94 -10.98 -4.16
N ALA A 42 11.09 -10.99 -2.83
CA ALA A 42 11.29 -12.22 -2.06
C ALA A 42 10.09 -13.17 -2.13
N LEU A 43 8.87 -12.63 -2.17
CA LEU A 43 7.63 -13.38 -2.34
C LEU A 43 7.32 -13.73 -3.80
N ARG A 44 8.18 -13.31 -4.75
CA ARG A 44 8.00 -13.51 -6.20
C ARG A 44 6.64 -13.02 -6.71
N MET A 45 6.25 -11.86 -6.19
CA MET A 45 5.00 -11.24 -6.59
C MET A 45 5.01 -10.84 -8.07
N LYS A 46 3.83 -10.87 -8.69
CA LYS A 46 3.57 -10.36 -10.04
C LYS A 46 2.38 -9.41 -9.99
N GLY A 47 2.29 -8.49 -10.96
CA GLY A 47 1.23 -7.48 -11.03
C GLY A 47 1.35 -6.41 -9.95
N PHE A 48 0.24 -6.04 -9.33
CA PHE A 48 0.23 -5.09 -8.22
C PHE A 48 -0.09 -5.80 -6.90
N SER A 49 0.34 -5.19 -5.80
CA SER A 49 0.04 -5.66 -4.44
C SER A 49 -0.04 -4.47 -3.50
N ARG A 50 -0.57 -4.69 -2.30
CA ARG A 50 -0.48 -3.73 -1.19
C ARG A 50 0.17 -4.41 -0.01
N SER A 51 1.37 -3.97 0.35
CA SER A 51 2.01 -4.35 1.61
C SER A 51 1.71 -3.34 2.71
N GLU A 52 1.54 -3.85 3.92
CA GLU A 52 1.23 -3.04 5.10
C GLU A 52 2.39 -3.08 6.10
N TYR A 53 2.65 -1.94 6.73
CA TYR A 53 3.75 -1.77 7.67
C TYR A 53 3.31 -0.96 8.88
N ILE A 54 3.88 -1.29 10.04
CA ILE A 54 3.91 -0.41 11.22
C ILE A 54 5.33 0.11 11.37
N LEU A 55 5.47 1.43 11.58
CA LEU A 55 6.76 2.02 11.92
C LEU A 55 6.90 2.07 13.44
N VAL A 56 7.97 1.47 13.97
CA VAL A 56 8.35 1.57 15.39
C VAL A 56 9.71 2.24 15.47
N HIS A 57 9.76 3.45 16.03
CA HIS A 57 10.99 4.26 16.10
C HIS A 57 11.69 4.47 14.73
N GLY A 58 10.91 4.61 13.65
CA GLY A 58 11.43 4.79 12.29
C GLY A 58 11.86 3.50 11.58
N GLU A 59 11.68 2.35 12.22
CA GLU A 59 11.93 1.04 11.63
C GLU A 59 10.61 0.42 11.11
N PRO A 60 10.52 0.05 9.81
CA PRO A 60 9.31 -0.54 9.24
C PRO A 60 9.21 -2.05 9.53
N TYR A 61 8.13 -2.45 10.19
CA TYR A 61 7.76 -3.84 10.44
C TYR A 61 6.60 -4.24 9.52
N MET A 62 6.83 -5.23 8.66
CA MET A 62 5.81 -5.73 7.74
C MET A 62 4.72 -6.47 8.52
N LEU A 63 3.46 -6.14 8.26
CA LEU A 63 2.31 -6.85 8.80
C LEU A 63 1.82 -7.92 7.83
N GLU A 64 1.50 -7.51 6.61
CA GLU A 64 0.90 -8.39 5.61
C GLU A 64 1.19 -7.94 4.17
N MET A 65 0.98 -8.87 3.25
CA MET A 65 0.96 -8.64 1.81
C MET A 65 -0.41 -8.99 1.26
N ASN A 66 -1.08 -8.03 0.65
CA ASN A 66 -2.35 -8.23 -0.04
C ASN A 66 -2.10 -8.35 -1.55
N THR A 67 -2.39 -9.53 -2.09
CA THR A 67 -2.23 -9.84 -3.51
C THR A 67 -3.42 -9.36 -4.36
N VAL A 68 -4.58 -9.16 -3.73
CA VAL A 68 -5.78 -8.57 -4.34
C VAL A 68 -6.29 -7.46 -3.41
N PRO A 69 -5.71 -6.25 -3.49
CA PRO A 69 -6.13 -5.14 -2.65
C PRO A 69 -7.49 -4.58 -3.10
N GLY A 70 -8.13 -3.78 -2.24
CA GLY A 70 -9.32 -3.03 -2.61
C GLY A 70 -9.08 -2.08 -3.79
N LEU A 71 -10.04 -2.02 -4.71
CA LEU A 71 -9.94 -1.29 -5.98
C LEU A 71 -10.98 -0.17 -6.16
N THR A 72 -11.72 0.18 -5.10
CA THR A 72 -12.63 1.34 -5.16
C THR A 72 -11.83 2.64 -5.09
N GLU A 73 -12.35 3.77 -5.57
CA GLU A 73 -11.62 5.06 -5.52
C GLU A 73 -11.18 5.46 -4.10
N ALA A 74 -11.96 5.08 -3.10
CA ALA A 74 -11.62 5.29 -1.69
C ALA A 74 -10.54 4.33 -1.17
N SER A 75 -10.16 3.28 -1.90
CA SER A 75 -9.13 2.32 -1.49
C SER A 75 -7.72 2.88 -1.64
N ILE A 76 -6.80 2.42 -0.79
CA ILE A 76 -5.42 2.92 -0.71
C ILE A 76 -4.65 2.75 -2.03
N LEU A 77 -4.75 1.61 -2.72
CA LEU A 77 -4.00 1.39 -3.97
C LEU A 77 -4.40 2.41 -5.07
N PRO A 78 -5.70 2.61 -5.36
CA PRO A 78 -6.16 3.70 -6.23
C PRO A 78 -5.68 5.10 -5.84
N GLN A 79 -5.73 5.44 -4.54
CA GLN A 79 -5.21 6.73 -4.06
C GLN A 79 -3.70 6.87 -4.32
N GLN A 80 -2.92 5.82 -4.08
CA GLN A 80 -1.47 5.79 -4.30
C GLN A 80 -1.12 5.91 -5.78
N ALA A 81 -1.83 5.18 -6.66
CA ALA A 81 -1.66 5.28 -8.11
C ALA A 81 -1.92 6.71 -8.59
N THR A 82 -3.04 7.31 -8.17
CA THR A 82 -3.38 8.70 -8.50
C THR A 82 -2.31 9.67 -8.03
N LYS A 83 -1.80 9.48 -6.80
CA LYS A 83 -0.72 10.32 -6.26
C LYS A 83 0.59 10.18 -7.02
N ALA A 84 0.87 9.00 -7.58
CA ALA A 84 2.00 8.72 -8.46
C ALA A 84 1.79 9.21 -9.91
N GLY A 85 0.62 9.77 -10.23
CA GLY A 85 0.28 10.20 -11.60
C GLY A 85 -0.12 9.06 -12.54
N ILE A 86 -0.50 7.91 -11.98
CA ILE A 86 -0.95 6.72 -12.71
C ILE A 86 -2.49 6.67 -12.61
N SER A 87 -3.17 6.73 -13.74
CA SER A 87 -4.62 6.54 -13.78
C SER A 87 -5.00 5.08 -13.50
N LEU A 88 -6.22 4.84 -13.02
CA LEU A 88 -6.70 3.47 -12.83
C LEU A 88 -6.77 2.68 -14.14
N ALA A 89 -7.05 3.36 -15.26
CA ALA A 89 -7.02 2.73 -16.58
C ALA A 89 -5.63 2.20 -16.90
N GLU A 90 -4.58 3.03 -16.76
CA GLU A 90 -3.18 2.62 -16.98
C GLU A 90 -2.76 1.49 -16.02
N LEU A 91 -3.16 1.57 -14.74
CA LEU A 91 -2.85 0.52 -13.76
C LEU A 91 -3.45 -0.84 -14.16
N PHE A 92 -4.72 -0.85 -14.60
CA PHE A 92 -5.39 -2.09 -14.99
C PHE A 92 -4.92 -2.60 -16.35
N GLU A 93 -4.63 -1.71 -17.30
CA GLU A 93 -4.03 -2.06 -18.58
C GLU A 93 -2.69 -2.77 -18.36
N ASN A 94 -1.79 -2.18 -17.56
CA ASN A 94 -0.51 -2.79 -17.23
C ASN A 94 -0.67 -4.16 -16.54
N ALA A 95 -1.62 -4.30 -15.62
CA ALA A 95 -1.87 -5.59 -14.96
C ALA A 95 -2.39 -6.67 -15.92
N ILE A 96 -3.17 -6.28 -16.93
CA ILE A 96 -3.63 -7.18 -17.99
C ILE A 96 -2.45 -7.57 -18.89
N GLU A 97 -1.61 -6.63 -19.30
CA GLU A 97 -0.41 -6.89 -20.11
C GLU A 97 0.54 -7.87 -19.43
N GLU A 98 0.89 -7.61 -18.17
CA GLU A 98 1.75 -8.48 -17.35
C GLU A 98 1.18 -9.90 -17.16
N SER A 99 -0.15 -10.07 -17.32
CA SER A 99 -0.77 -11.40 -17.24
C SER A 99 -0.51 -12.26 -18.48
N PHE A 100 -0.19 -11.64 -19.62
CA PHE A 100 0.17 -12.34 -20.86
C PHE A 100 1.66 -12.67 -20.93
N ASP A 101 2.50 -11.87 -20.29
CA ASP A 101 3.95 -12.09 -20.19
C ASP A 101 4.26 -13.17 -19.14
N LYS A 102 4.45 -14.41 -19.62
CA LYS A 102 4.74 -15.58 -18.77
C LYS A 102 6.13 -15.53 -18.16
#